data_AF-A0A2M8Q7S0-F1
#
_entry.id   AF-A0A2M8Q7S0-F1
#
_cell.length_a   1.000
_cell.length_b   1.000
_cell.length_c   1.000
_cell.angle_alpha   90.00
_cell.angle_beta   90.00
_cell.angle_gamma   90.00
#
_symmetry.space_group_name_H-M   'P 1'
#
loop_
_entity.id
_entity.type
_entity.pdbx_description
1 polymer ?
#
loop_
_entity_poly.entity_id
_entity_poly.type
_entity_poly.pdbx_seq_one_letter_code
_entity_poly.pdbx_strand_id
1 'polypeptide(L)'
;MLRPEEAFAQAMRAHGITPPGEIIADGRLHRFSTNGKRGDDGGWYVLHTDGIPAGAFGDWRKGDEPITWRADLGRALTLAEEQEARRRIEQARREAERQRRAEQAAERAAERAAVIWRAAKPAGSDHPYL
;
A
#
# COMPACT_ATOMS: atom_id res chain seq x y z
N MET A 1 -5.89 -19.24 -19.67
CA MET A 1 -5.89 -18.90 -18.22
C MET A 1 -5.48 -17.45 -18.11
N LEU A 2 -6.26 -16.62 -17.40
CA LEU A 2 -5.83 -15.27 -17.06
C LEU A 2 -4.60 -15.35 -16.14
N ARG A 3 -3.65 -14.43 -16.32
CA ARG A 3 -2.51 -14.35 -15.40
C ARG A 3 -3.01 -13.87 -14.02
N PRO A 4 -2.41 -14.32 -12.91
CA PRO A 4 -2.84 -13.92 -11.56
C PRO A 4 -2.91 -12.39 -11.37
N GLU A 5 -1.98 -11.66 -11.98
CA GLU A 5 -1.92 -10.20 -11.97
C GLU A 5 -3.14 -9.57 -12.65
N GLU A 6 -3.60 -10.15 -13.77
CA GLU A 6 -4.77 -9.67 -14.50
C GLU A 6 -6.06 -9.92 -13.72
N ALA A 7 -6.18 -11.09 -13.10
CA ALA A 7 -7.31 -11.43 -12.24
C ALA A 7 -7.34 -10.56 -10.98
N PHE A 8 -6.18 -10.26 -10.40
CA PHE A 8 -6.04 -9.32 -9.29
C PHE A 8 -6.44 -7.90 -9.71
N ALA A 9 -5.99 -7.44 -10.89
CA ALA A 9 -6.37 -6.15 -11.45
C ALA A 9 -7.88 -6.03 -11.64
N GLN A 10 -8.54 -7.09 -12.11
CA GLN A 10 -10.00 -7.15 -12.25
C GLN A 10 -10.69 -7.05 -10.90
N ALA A 11 -10.19 -7.74 -9.87
CA ALA A 11 -10.73 -7.64 -8.52
C ALA A 11 -10.59 -6.21 -7.97
N MET A 12 -9.45 -5.56 -8.15
CA MET A 12 -9.27 -4.15 -7.76
C MET A 12 -10.33 -3.25 -8.42
N ARG A 13 -10.53 -3.40 -9.74
CA ARG A 13 -11.55 -2.63 -10.48
C ARG A 13 -12.98 -2.92 -10.00
N ALA A 14 -13.31 -4.18 -9.70
CA ALA A 14 -14.62 -4.58 -9.18
C ALA A 14 -14.94 -3.91 -7.84
N HIS A 15 -13.90 -3.61 -7.04
CA HIS A 15 -14.00 -2.86 -5.79
C HIS A 15 -13.81 -1.34 -5.95
N GLY A 16 -13.81 -0.82 -7.19
CA GLY A 16 -13.72 0.61 -7.46
C GLY A 16 -12.33 1.20 -7.20
N ILE A 17 -11.28 0.40 -7.28
CA ILE A 17 -9.88 0.84 -7.20
C ILE A 17 -9.24 0.68 -8.58
N THR A 18 -8.73 1.76 -9.15
CA THR A 18 -8.03 1.71 -10.45
C THR A 18 -6.64 1.10 -10.25
N PRO A 19 -6.34 -0.10 -10.78
CA PRO A 19 -5.03 -0.71 -10.59
C PRO A 19 -3.93 0.09 -11.31
N PRO A 20 -2.67 -0.05 -10.88
CA PRO A 20 -1.53 0.50 -11.61
C PRO A 20 -1.40 -0.14 -13.00
N GLY A 21 -0.63 0.51 -13.88
CA GLY A 21 -0.35 -0.01 -15.23
C GLY A 21 0.37 -1.36 -15.23
N GLU A 22 1.19 -1.61 -14.19
CA GLU A 22 1.88 -2.87 -13.97
C GLU A 22 1.67 -3.32 -12.52
N ILE A 23 1.29 -4.58 -12.32
CA ILE A 23 1.14 -5.21 -11.01
C ILE A 23 2.36 -6.09 -10.78
N ILE A 24 3.08 -5.79 -9.70
CA ILE A 24 4.28 -6.51 -9.29
C ILE A 24 3.88 -7.54 -8.24
N ALA A 25 4.07 -8.82 -8.57
CA ALA A 25 3.71 -9.95 -7.72
C ALA A 25 4.91 -10.48 -6.92
N ASP A 26 5.64 -9.60 -6.24
CA ASP A 26 6.85 -9.95 -5.47
C ASP A 26 6.57 -10.20 -3.98
N GLY A 27 5.30 -10.21 -3.58
CA GLY A 27 4.90 -10.36 -2.18
C GLY A 27 5.22 -9.17 -1.29
N ARG A 28 5.58 -8.02 -1.86
CA ARG A 28 5.84 -6.77 -1.12
C ARG A 28 4.70 -5.80 -1.26
N LEU A 29 4.67 -4.81 -0.38
CA LEU A 29 3.71 -3.71 -0.48
C LEU A 29 4.15 -2.71 -1.54
N HIS A 30 3.29 -2.54 -2.55
CA HIS A 30 3.43 -1.56 -3.61
C HIS A 30 2.38 -0.47 -3.46
N ARG A 31 2.82 0.78 -3.51
CA ARG A 31 1.93 1.94 -3.53
C ARG A 31 1.67 2.41 -4.94
N PHE A 32 0.47 2.93 -5.16
CA PHE A 32 0.08 3.47 -6.45
C PHE A 32 -1.02 4.52 -6.30
N SER A 33 -1.19 5.31 -7.36
CA SER A 33 -2.27 6.28 -7.47
C SER A 33 -3.59 5.59 -7.84
N THR A 34 -4.60 5.66 -6.97
CA THR A 34 -5.94 5.08 -7.23
C THR A 34 -6.72 5.81 -8.31
N ASN A 35 -6.31 7.03 -8.66
CA ASN A 35 -6.98 7.91 -9.64
C ASN A 35 -6.08 8.37 -10.79
N GLY A 36 -4.85 7.83 -10.91
CA GLY A 36 -3.87 8.22 -11.93
C GLY A 36 -3.27 9.62 -11.75
N LYS A 37 -3.65 10.35 -10.69
CA LYS A 37 -3.06 11.65 -10.34
C LYS A 37 -1.70 11.44 -9.66
N ARG A 38 -0.68 12.15 -10.15
CA ARG A 38 0.69 12.12 -9.61
C ARG A 38 0.69 12.70 -8.19
N GLY A 39 1.18 11.92 -7.21
CA GLY A 39 1.16 12.26 -5.79
C GLY A 39 -0.09 11.79 -5.03
N ASP A 40 -1.03 11.12 -5.71
CA ASP A 40 -2.25 10.57 -5.10
C ASP A 40 -2.07 9.11 -4.63
N ASP A 41 -0.93 8.80 -4.00
CA ASP A 41 -0.45 7.44 -3.69
C ASP A 41 -1.08 6.80 -2.44
N GLY A 42 -2.40 6.96 -2.28
CA GLY A 42 -3.16 6.37 -1.17
C GLY A 42 -3.52 4.90 -1.41
N GLY A 43 -3.41 4.43 -2.66
CA GLY A 43 -3.60 3.05 -3.04
C GLY A 43 -2.40 2.20 -2.66
N TRP A 44 -2.66 1.01 -2.17
CA TRP A 44 -1.62 0.02 -1.90
C TRP A 44 -2.13 -1.39 -2.23
N TYR A 45 -1.20 -2.27 -2.57
CA TYR A 45 -1.48 -3.68 -2.73
C TYR A 45 -0.26 -4.54 -2.38
N VAL A 46 -0.52 -5.81 -2.11
CA VAL A 46 0.46 -6.89 -1.99
C VAL A 46 -0.09 -8.07 -2.77
N LEU A 47 0.73 -8.68 -3.62
CA LEU A 47 0.37 -9.89 -4.35
C LEU A 47 1.50 -10.91 -4.23
N HIS A 48 1.18 -12.09 -3.70
CA HIS A 48 2.06 -13.25 -3.70
C HIS A 48 1.63 -14.22 -4.79
N THR A 49 2.59 -14.76 -5.55
CA THR A 49 2.35 -15.76 -6.61
C THR A 49 3.03 -17.10 -6.34
N ASP A 50 3.85 -17.22 -5.30
CA ASP A 50 4.53 -18.47 -4.94
C ASP A 50 3.52 -19.52 -4.45
N GLY A 51 3.07 -20.45 -5.26
CA GLY A 51 2.02 -21.41 -4.88
C GLY A 51 0.63 -20.88 -5.24
N ILE A 52 -0.27 -20.69 -4.27
CA ILE A 52 -1.60 -20.12 -4.55
C ILE A 52 -1.51 -18.60 -4.60
N PRO A 53 -1.86 -17.97 -5.73
CA PRO A 53 -1.83 -16.52 -5.80
C PRO A 53 -2.84 -15.91 -4.82
N ALA A 54 -2.33 -15.07 -3.93
CA ALA A 54 -3.12 -14.44 -2.87
C ALA A 54 -2.54 -13.07 -2.55
N GLY A 55 -3.41 -12.14 -2.19
CA GLY A 55 -3.01 -10.75 -1.98
C GLY A 55 -4.02 -9.97 -1.19
N ALA A 56 -3.68 -8.72 -0.92
CA ALA A 56 -4.56 -7.74 -0.32
C ALA A 56 -4.34 -6.39 -0.98
N PHE A 57 -5.39 -5.58 -1.07
CA PHE A 57 -5.31 -4.22 -1.59
C PHE A 57 -6.27 -3.30 -0.83
N GLY A 58 -6.02 -2.00 -0.93
CA GLY A 58 -6.88 -1.00 -0.32
C GLY A 58 -6.47 0.42 -0.66
N ASP A 59 -7.22 1.36 -0.11
CA ASP A 59 -6.96 2.79 -0.18
C ASP A 59 -6.91 3.35 1.24
N TRP A 60 -5.75 3.84 1.67
CA TRP A 60 -5.55 4.37 3.02
C TRP A 60 -6.41 5.60 3.33
N ARG A 61 -6.92 6.31 2.30
CA ARG A 61 -7.80 7.48 2.48
C ARG A 61 -9.22 7.11 2.86
N LYS A 62 -9.72 6.00 2.30
CA LYS A 62 -11.10 5.57 2.54
C LYS A 62 -11.30 5.05 3.96
N GLY A 63 -10.21 4.71 4.66
CA GLY A 63 -10.25 4.19 6.03
C GLY A 63 -10.84 2.79 6.14
N ASP A 64 -11.22 2.18 5.01
CA ASP A 64 -11.81 0.86 4.92
C ASP A 64 -10.80 -0.25 5.26
N GLU A 65 -11.33 -1.40 5.66
CA GLU A 65 -10.51 -2.59 5.85
C GLU A 65 -9.86 -3.04 4.53
N PRO A 66 -8.63 -3.58 4.58
CA PRO A 66 -7.98 -4.17 3.43
C PRO A 66 -8.82 -5.27 2.78
N ILE A 67 -9.08 -5.13 1.48
CA ILE A 67 -9.78 -6.13 0.69
C ILE A 67 -8.79 -7.26 0.39
N THR A 68 -9.20 -8.48 0.71
CA THR A 68 -8.38 -9.68 0.52
C THR A 68 -8.79 -10.39 -0.75
N TRP A 69 -7.83 -10.85 -1.52
CA TRP A 69 -8.06 -11.56 -2.77
C TRP A 69 -7.25 -12.85 -2.85
N ARG A 70 -7.79 -13.82 -3.56
CA ARG A 70 -7.14 -15.09 -3.87
C ARG A 70 -7.56 -15.54 -5.26
N ALA A 71 -6.65 -16.14 -6.01
CA ALA A 71 -6.97 -16.74 -7.29
C ALA A 71 -7.95 -17.91 -7.14
N ASP A 72 -8.89 -18.02 -8.07
CA ASP A 72 -9.73 -19.19 -8.21
C ASP A 72 -8.98 -20.28 -8.97
N LEU A 73 -8.80 -21.44 -8.34
CA LEU A 73 -8.11 -22.60 -8.91
C LEU A 73 -9.08 -23.59 -9.56
N GLY A 74 -10.40 -23.34 -9.53
CA GLY A 74 -11.41 -24.26 -10.05
C GLY A 74 -11.50 -25.59 -9.28
N ARG A 75 -10.85 -25.68 -8.11
CA ARG A 75 -10.89 -26.82 -7.19
C ARG A 75 -10.93 -26.35 -5.75
N ALA A 76 -11.40 -27.22 -4.86
CA ALA A 76 -11.25 -27.00 -3.43
C ALA A 76 -9.75 -26.96 -3.05
N LEU A 77 -9.42 -26.06 -2.13
CA LEU A 77 -8.09 -26.01 -1.55
C LEU A 77 -7.96 -27.07 -0.47
N THR A 78 -6.74 -27.57 -0.31
CA THR A 78 -6.39 -28.34 0.88
C THR A 78 -6.33 -27.42 2.10
N LEU A 79 -6.43 -27.99 3.30
CA LEU A 79 -6.33 -27.23 4.55
C LEU A 79 -5.00 -26.47 4.66
N ALA A 80 -3.90 -27.08 4.20
CA ALA A 80 -2.57 -26.48 4.23
C ALA A 80 -2.48 -25.25 3.31
N GLU A 81 -3.02 -25.36 2.10
CA GLU A 81 -3.10 -24.29 1.11
C GLU A 81 -3.93 -23.10 1.61
N GLU A 82 -5.05 -23.38 2.28
CA GLU A 82 -5.89 -22.33 2.88
C GLU A 82 -5.17 -21.60 4.02
N GLN A 83 -4.49 -22.35 4.90
CA GLN A 83 -3.70 -21.78 5.99
C GLN A 83 -2.56 -20.91 5.47
N GLU A 84 -1.87 -21.33 4.41
CA GLU A 84 -0.79 -20.55 3.80
C GLU A 84 -1.31 -19.25 3.18
N ALA A 85 -2.40 -19.31 2.40
CA ALA A 85 -3.03 -18.12 1.84
C ALA A 85 -3.45 -17.13 2.93
N ARG A 86 -4.05 -17.64 4.02
CA ARG A 86 -4.45 -16.82 5.17
C ARG A 86 -3.26 -16.17 5.87
N ARG A 87 -2.16 -16.91 6.09
CA ARG A 87 -0.93 -16.38 6.68
C ARG A 87 -0.35 -15.24 5.85
N ARG A 88 -0.33 -15.37 4.52
CA ARG A 88 0.18 -14.32 3.62
C ARG A 88 -0.69 -13.07 3.64
N ILE A 89 -2.01 -13.24 3.63
CA ILE A 89 -2.95 -12.13 3.77
C ILE A 89 -2.72 -11.39 5.10
N GLU A 90 -2.53 -12.11 6.21
CA GLU A 90 -2.22 -11.46 7.49
C GLU A 90 -0.88 -10.73 7.48
N GLN A 91 0.15 -11.30 6.85
CA GLN A 91 1.45 -10.65 6.69
C GLN A 91 1.33 -9.36 5.89
N ALA A 92 0.63 -9.40 4.75
CA ALA A 92 0.35 -8.24 3.91
C ALA A 92 -0.39 -7.13 4.69
N ARG A 93 -1.41 -7.50 5.47
CA ARG A 93 -2.15 -6.56 6.33
C ARG A 93 -1.23 -5.90 7.36
N ARG A 94 -0.39 -6.69 8.05
CA ARG A 94 0.55 -6.17 9.05
C ARG A 94 1.60 -5.25 8.43
N GLU A 95 2.10 -5.57 7.23
CA GLU A 95 3.05 -4.72 6.52
C GLU A 95 2.43 -3.39 6.10
N ALA A 96 1.20 -3.44 5.58
CA ALA A 96 0.45 -2.24 5.23
C ALA A 96 0.20 -1.32 6.42
N GLU A 97 -0.16 -1.89 7.56
CA GLU A 97 -0.34 -1.11 8.78
C GLU A 97 0.97 -0.47 9.26
N ARG A 98 2.09 -1.22 9.22
CA ARG A 98 3.40 -0.67 9.59
C ARG A 98 3.80 0.49 8.69
N GLN A 99 3.68 0.34 7.36
CA GLN A 99 4.02 1.42 6.43
C GLN A 99 3.11 2.63 6.61
N ARG A 100 1.79 2.43 6.76
CA ARG A 100 0.84 3.50 7.02
C ARG A 100 1.21 4.30 8.27
N ARG A 101 1.56 3.62 9.37
CA ARG A 101 1.98 4.29 10.62
C ARG A 101 3.29 5.06 10.46
N ALA A 102 4.26 4.49 9.74
CA ALA A 102 5.54 5.14 9.47
C ALA A 102 5.34 6.42 8.64
N GLU A 103 4.49 6.39 7.62
CA GLU A 103 4.19 7.56 6.80
C GLU A 103 3.46 8.65 7.59
N GLN A 104 2.45 8.30 8.39
CA GLN A 104 1.79 9.25 9.27
C GLN A 104 2.73 9.88 10.31
N ALA A 105 3.77 9.15 10.74
CA ALA A 105 4.80 9.71 11.62
C ALA A 105 5.71 10.69 10.87
N ALA A 106 6.10 10.36 9.63
CA ALA A 106 6.91 11.21 8.77
C ALA A 106 6.18 12.51 8.39
N GLU A 107 4.90 12.42 8.02
CA GLU A 107 4.05 13.57 7.69
C GLU A 107 3.97 14.54 8.90
N ARG A 108 3.65 14.01 10.08
CA ARG A 108 3.61 14.82 11.32
C ARG A 108 4.95 15.45 11.66
N ALA A 109 6.07 14.80 11.36
CA ALA A 109 7.41 15.36 11.57
C ALA A 109 7.69 16.49 10.57
N ALA A 110 7.33 16.32 9.30
CA ALA A 110 7.46 17.34 8.27
C ALA A 110 6.62 18.59 8.57
N GLU A 111 5.37 18.42 9.03
CA GLU A 111 4.51 19.51 9.46
C GLU A 111 5.14 20.30 10.61
N ARG A 112 5.66 19.62 11.64
CA ARG A 112 6.35 20.27 12.76
C ARG A 112 7.58 21.04 12.31
N ALA A 113 8.41 20.45 11.44
CA ALA A 113 9.59 21.10 10.89
C ALA A 113 9.22 22.37 10.10
N ALA A 114 8.15 22.31 9.31
CA ALA A 114 7.64 23.46 8.56
C ALA A 114 7.13 24.58 9.48
N VAL A 115 6.46 24.24 10.58
CA VAL A 115 6.04 25.23 11.59
C VAL A 115 7.25 25.90 12.24
N ILE A 116 8.25 25.13 12.66
CA ILE A 116 9.49 25.66 13.26
C ILE A 116 10.20 26.58 12.26
N TRP A 117 10.35 26.15 11.01
CA TRP A 117 10.99 26.93 9.96
C TRP A 117 10.28 28.27 9.72
N ARG A 118 8.94 28.26 9.62
CA ARG A 118 8.15 29.48 9.44
C ARG A 118 8.20 30.42 10.64
N ALA A 119 8.37 29.88 11.85
CA ALA A 119 8.46 30.65 13.08
C ALA A 119 9.89 31.18 13.35
N ALA A 120 10.89 30.67 12.65
CA ALA A 120 12.28 31.11 12.81
C ALA A 120 12.45 32.57 12.34
N LYS A 121 13.08 33.39 13.18
CA LYS A 121 13.45 34.76 12.79
C LYS A 121 14.76 34.73 12.00
N PRO A 122 14.95 35.62 11.00
CA PRO A 122 16.24 35.79 10.37
C PRO A 122 17.29 36.14 11.42
N ALA A 123 18.52 35.66 11.24
CA ALA A 123 19.64 36.08 12.08
C ALA A 123 19.78 37.60 12.02
N GLY A 124 19.92 38.25 13.18
CA GLY A 124 20.12 39.69 13.24
C GLY A 124 21.43 40.09 12.57
N SER A 125 21.53 41.32 12.07
CA SER A 125 22.75 41.87 11.44
C SER A 125 23.91 42.10 12.41
N ASP A 126 23.82 41.65 13.66
CA ASP A 126 24.77 41.85 14.76
C ASP A 126 25.69 40.62 14.95
N HIS A 127 26.02 39.97 13.83
CA HIS A 127 26.91 38.82 13.80
C HIS A 127 28.05 39.11 12.82
N PRO A 128 29.19 39.66 13.29
CA PRO A 128 30.33 40.00 12.44
C PRO A 128 31.00 38.80 11.73
N TYR A 129 30.44 37.59 11.87
CA TYR A 129 30.95 36.34 11.31
C TYR A 129 29.84 35.42 10.77
N LEU A 130 28.65 35.96 10.46
CA LEU A 130 27.72 35.33 9.53
C LEU A 130 27.91 35.90 8.11
#